data_AF-A0A352KHN8-F1
#
_entry.id   AF-A0A352KHN8-F1
#
_cell.length_a   1.000
_cell.length_b   1.000
_cell.length_c   1.000
_cell.angle_alpha   90.00
_cell.angle_beta   90.00
_cell.angle_gamma   90.00
#
_symmetry.space_group_name_H-M   'P 1'
#
loop_
_entity.id
_entity.type
_entity.pdbx_description
1 polymer ?
#
loop_
_entity_poly.entity_id
_entity_poly.type
_entity_poly.pdbx_seq_one_letter_code
_entity_poly.pdbx_strand_id
1 'polypeptide(L)' 'QRQLTDAGIPTQIYYPRPMHLQPAYRAYGGGEGSLPIAERLSQTVLSLPMHPYMPEDVADYICDHLSQMASALAEG' A
#
# COMPACT_ATOMS: atom_id res chain seq x y z
N GLN A 1 7.31 3.89 -0.48
CA GLN A 1 7.27 4.27 0.95
C GLN A 1 8.32 5.31 1.30
N ARG A 2 9.64 5.05 1.12
CA ARG A 2 10.73 5.97 1.53
C ARG A 2 10.50 7.45 1.13
N GLN A 3 10.23 7.73 -0.15
CA GLN A 3 10.02 9.11 -0.62
C GLN A 3 8.88 9.83 0.13
N LEU A 4 7.74 9.17 0.34
CA LEU A 4 6.62 9.75 1.09
C LEU A 4 6.97 9.92 2.58
N THR A 5 7.69 8.96 3.16
CA THR A 5 8.18 9.05 4.54
C THR A 5 9.13 10.22 4.74
N ASP A 6 10.05 10.46 3.80
CA ASP A 6 10.98 11.59 3.83
C ASP A 6 10.25 12.94 3.69
N ALA A 7 9.09 12.95 3.01
CA ALA A 7 8.17 14.10 2.94
C ALA A 7 7.24 14.22 4.17
N GLY A 8 7.43 13.42 5.21
CA GLY A 8 6.60 13.45 6.42
C GLY A 8 5.20 12.85 6.24
N ILE A 9 4.92 12.15 5.14
CA ILE A 9 3.65 11.47 4.88
C ILE A 9 3.76 10.02 5.38
N PRO A 10 3.08 9.65 6.49
CA PRO A 10 3.12 8.28 6.98
C PRO A 10 2.37 7.37 6.01
N THR A 11 2.90 6.16 5.78
CA THR A 11 2.27 5.14 4.93
C THR A 11 2.24 3.81 5.66
N GLN A 12 1.28 2.95 5.32
CA GLN A 12 1.15 1.62 5.90
C GLN A 12 0.91 0.55 4.84
N ILE A 13 1.10 -0.72 5.22
CA ILE A 13 0.76 -1.90 4.39
C ILE A 13 -0.34 -2.68 5.11
N TYR A 14 -1.54 -2.69 4.52
CA TYR A 14 -2.68 -3.48 4.99
C TYR A 14 -3.08 -4.50 3.90
N TYR A 15 -2.65 -5.76 3.96
CA TYR A 15 -1.76 -6.39 4.94
C TYR A 15 -0.59 -7.07 4.19
N PRO A 16 0.59 -7.20 4.82
CA PRO A 16 1.80 -7.70 4.15
C PRO A 16 1.77 -9.21 3.82
N ARG A 17 0.77 -9.94 4.33
CA ARG A 17 0.59 -11.37 4.04
C ARG A 17 -0.89 -11.64 3.77
N PRO A 18 -1.23 -12.29 2.64
CA PRO A 18 -2.61 -12.62 2.32
C PRO A 18 -3.12 -13.75 3.24
N MET A 19 -4.43 -13.77 3.46
CA MET A 19 -5.07 -14.64 4.46
C MET A 19 -4.73 -16.13 4.29
N HIS A 20 -4.72 -16.64 3.07
CA HIS A 20 -4.47 -18.06 2.79
C HIS A 20 -3.03 -18.53 3.10
N LEU A 21 -2.09 -17.58 3.21
CA LEU A 21 -0.70 -17.83 3.61
C LEU A 21 -0.45 -17.55 5.10
N GLN A 22 -1.44 -17.02 5.82
CA GLN A 22 -1.31 -16.84 7.27
C GLN A 22 -1.16 -18.20 7.96
N PRO A 23 -0.30 -18.33 8.99
CA PRO A 23 -0.07 -19.60 9.67
C PRO A 23 -1.36 -20.28 10.15
N ALA A 24 -2.33 -19.49 10.63
CA ALA A 24 -3.62 -19.96 11.10
C ALA A 24 -4.51 -20.58 9.98
N TYR A 25 -4.30 -20.22 8.72
CA TYR A 25 -5.13 -20.65 7.59
C TYR A 25 -4.38 -21.49 6.56
N ARG A 26 -3.08 -21.77 6.78
CA ARG A 26 -2.21 -22.48 5.83
C ARG A 26 -2.78 -23.81 5.36
N ALA A 27 -3.45 -24.56 6.25
CA ALA A 27 -4.07 -25.85 5.94
C ALA A 27 -5.25 -25.75 4.96
N TYR A 28 -5.87 -24.59 4.83
CA TYR A 28 -7.06 -24.35 4.01
C TYR A 28 -6.77 -23.53 2.74
N GLY A 29 -5.55 -22.98 2.64
CA GLY A 29 -5.22 -21.92 1.69
C GLY A 29 -4.66 -22.36 0.34
N GLY A 30 -4.44 -23.65 0.09
CA GLY A 30 -3.89 -24.14 -1.18
C GLY A 30 -2.42 -23.80 -1.45
N GLY A 31 -1.75 -23.07 -0.54
CA GLY A 31 -0.35 -22.67 -0.68
C GLY A 31 -0.14 -21.42 -1.55
N GLU A 32 1.12 -21.10 -1.79
CA GLU A 32 1.52 -19.98 -2.65
C GLU A 32 1.13 -20.26 -4.12
N GLY A 33 0.67 -19.23 -4.83
CA GLY A 33 0.15 -19.31 -6.19
C GLY A 33 -1.32 -19.71 -6.28
N SER A 34 -1.96 -20.13 -5.19
CA SER A 34 -3.37 -20.55 -5.21
C SER A 34 -4.33 -19.37 -5.35
N LEU A 35 -3.97 -18.20 -4.81
CA LEU A 35 -4.73 -16.95 -4.87
C LEU A 35 -3.83 -15.80 -5.36
N PRO A 36 -3.45 -15.79 -6.66
CA PRO A 36 -2.41 -14.90 -7.18
C PRO A 36 -2.76 -13.41 -7.08
N ILE A 37 -4.06 -13.07 -7.12
CA ILE A 37 -4.50 -11.69 -6.94
C ILE A 37 -4.27 -11.21 -5.50
N ALA A 38 -4.60 -12.05 -4.51
CA ALA A 38 -4.40 -11.72 -3.11
C ALA A 38 -2.91 -11.56 -2.77
N GLU A 39 -2.06 -12.44 -3.32
CA GLU A 39 -0.61 -12.39 -3.18
C GLU A 39 -0.04 -11.11 -3.78
N ARG A 40 -0.39 -10.81 -5.04
CA ARG A 40 0.03 -9.58 -5.70
C ARG A 40 -0.38 -8.34 -4.90
N LEU A 41 -1.64 -8.25 -4.48
CA LEU A 41 -2.11 -7.10 -3.70
C LEU A 41 -1.33 -6.94 -2.39
N SER A 42 -1.08 -8.01 -1.64
CA SER A 42 -0.31 -7.94 -0.39
C SER A 42 1.11 -7.38 -0.55
N GLN A 43 1.68 -7.50 -1.75
CA GLN A 43 3.02 -7.02 -2.09
C GLN A 43 3.03 -5.60 -2.69
N THR A 44 1.91 -5.14 -3.27
CA THR A 44 1.85 -3.87 -4.00
C THR A 44 1.03 -2.79 -3.33
N VAL A 45 0.22 -3.12 -2.33
CA VAL A 45 -0.63 -2.13 -1.66
C VAL A 45 0.18 -1.08 -0.91
N LEU A 46 -0.28 0.16 -1.02
CA LEU A 46 0.19 1.30 -0.26
C LEU A 46 -1.02 1.98 0.37
N SER A 47 -1.04 2.08 1.70
CA SER A 47 -2.11 2.75 2.43
C SER A 47 -1.67 4.15 2.84
N LEU A 48 -2.54 5.12 2.58
CA LEU A 48 -2.32 6.54 2.81
C LEU A 48 -3.16 7.04 3.99
N PRO A 49 -2.77 8.15 4.63
CA PRO A 49 -3.58 8.79 5.66
C PRO A 49 -4.89 9.27 5.03
N MET A 50 -6.02 8.91 5.64
CA MET A 50 -7.34 9.39 5.24
C MET A 50 -8.29 9.31 6.43
N HIS A 51 -8.97 10.40 6.77
CA HIS A 51 -10.00 10.43 7.80
C HIS A 51 -11.00 11.58 7.54
N PRO A 52 -12.24 11.51 8.08
CA PRO A 52 -13.29 12.50 7.77
C PRO A 52 -12.96 13.95 8.17
N TYR A 53 -12.08 14.12 9.15
CA TYR A 53 -11.68 15.44 9.67
C TYR A 53 -10.35 15.94 9.07
N MET A 54 -9.88 15.37 7.97
CA MET A 54 -8.63 15.75 7.33
C MET A 54 -8.82 17.11 6.63
N PRO A 55 -7.95 18.10 6.92
CA PRO A 55 -7.93 19.33 6.15
C PRO A 55 -7.65 19.07 4.66
N GLU A 56 -8.31 19.83 3.78
CA GLU A 56 -8.19 19.66 2.32
C GLU A 56 -6.75 19.90 1.83
N ASP A 57 -6.05 20.88 2.41
CA ASP A 57 -4.64 21.18 2.11
C ASP A 57 -3.69 20.03 2.45
N VAL A 58 -4.01 19.22 3.47
CA VAL A 58 -3.27 18.00 3.80
C VAL A 58 -3.52 16.91 2.76
N ALA A 59 -4.76 16.74 2.29
CA ALA A 59 -5.08 15.79 1.23
C ALA A 59 -4.40 16.19 -0.09
N ASP A 60 -4.42 17.48 -0.45
CA ASP A 60 -3.74 18.02 -1.63
C ASP A 60 -2.23 17.80 -1.55
N TYR A 61 -1.62 18.09 -0.39
CA TYR A 61 -0.20 17.84 -0.17
C TYR A 61 0.19 16.38 -0.41
N ILE A 62 -0.64 15.43 0.04
CA ILE A 62 -0.44 14.00 -0.18
C ILE A 62 -0.58 13.66 -1.67
N CYS A 63 -1.63 14.16 -2.34
CA CYS A 63 -1.89 13.95 -3.76
C CYS A 63 -0.75 14.48 -4.66
N ASP A 64 -0.20 15.65 -4.33
CA ASP A 64 0.91 16.26 -5.06
C ASP A 64 2.16 15.39 -4.98
N HIS A 65 2.53 14.92 -3.79
CA HIS A 65 3.70 14.05 -3.61
C HIS A 65 3.52 12.69 -4.28
N LEU A 66 2.30 12.14 -4.27
CA LEU A 66 1.99 10.92 -5.00
C LEU A 66 2.12 11.08 -6.51
N SER A 67 1.64 12.20 -7.05
CA SER A 67 1.72 12.49 -8.49
C SER A 67 3.18 12.66 -8.93
N GLN A 68 3.98 13.39 -8.16
CA GLN A 68 5.41 13.55 -8.41
C GLN A 68 6.16 12.20 -8.36
N MET A 69 5.89 11.37 -7.35
CA MET A 69 6.45 10.02 -7.25
C MET A 69 6.07 9.17 -8.47
N ALA A 70 4.80 9.21 -8.90
CA ALA A 70 4.32 8.43 -10.03
C ALA A 70 4.95 8.87 -11.36
N SER A 71 5.09 10.17 -11.59
CA SER A 71 5.78 10.71 -12.77
C SER A 71 7.25 10.29 -12.81
N ALA A 72 7.98 10.40 -11.70
CA ALA A 72 9.38 9.99 -11.63
C ALA A 72 9.60 8.49 -11.91
N LEU A 73 8.62 7.64 -11.55
CA LEU A 73 8.65 6.20 -11.86
C LEU A 73 8.32 5.89 -13.33
N ALA A 74 7.62 6.78 -14.04
CA ALA A 74 7.27 6.60 -15.44
C ALA A 74 8.41 7.00 -16.40
N GLU A 75 9.33 7.84 -15.92
CA GLU A 75 10.47 8.35 -16.69
C GLU A 75 11.75 7.49 -16.58
N GLY A 76 11.77 6.48 -15.71
CA GLY A 76 12.90 5.56 -15.49
C GLY A 76 12.58 4.13 -15.88
#